data_AF-A0A952QW76-F1
#
_entry.id   AF-A0A952QW76-F1
#
_cell.length_a   1.000
_cell.length_b   1.000
_cell.length_c   1.000
_cell.angle_alpha   90.00
_cell.angle_beta   90.00
_cell.angle_gamma   90.00
#
_symmetry.space_group_name_H-M   'P 1'
#
loop_
_entity.id
_entity.type
_entity.pdbx_description
1 polymer ?
#
loop_
_entity_poly.entity_id
_entity_poly.type
_entity_poly.pdbx_seq_one_letter_code
_entity_poly.pdbx_strand_id
1 'polypeptide(L)'
;MASASISRSQEPDNTALLSLYGMILGFLGSLIIGVFWAMAANLKATGNGGTIVQQQLSGLWNTLFWAYPFVVVGAIVVGIGLFAIKRYKEAAGVAALPILGVVVYYFALVTFHVGPR
;
A
#
# COMPACT_ATOMS: atom_id res chain seq x y z
N MET A 1 -15.99 -45.46 -33.01
CA MET A 1 -14.70 -44.83 -32.68
C MET A 1 -14.98 -43.64 -31.78
N ALA A 2 -14.80 -43.79 -30.47
CA ALA A 2 -14.99 -42.69 -29.53
C ALA A 2 -13.72 -41.82 -29.53
N SER A 3 -13.83 -40.59 -30.04
CA SER A 3 -12.78 -39.59 -29.89
C SER A 3 -12.76 -39.18 -28.41
N ALA A 4 -11.82 -39.71 -27.64
CA ALA A 4 -11.54 -39.22 -26.31
C ALA A 4 -10.97 -37.81 -26.46
N SER A 5 -11.79 -36.79 -26.19
CA SER A 5 -11.30 -35.43 -26.03
C SER A 5 -10.36 -35.41 -24.84
N ILE A 6 -9.06 -35.42 -25.10
CA ILE A 6 -8.05 -35.16 -24.08
C ILE A 6 -8.35 -33.76 -23.56
N SER A 7 -8.97 -33.70 -22.38
CA SER A 7 -9.09 -32.47 -21.60
C SER A 7 -7.67 -31.95 -21.40
N ARG A 8 -7.28 -30.91 -22.16
CA ARG A 8 -6.01 -30.23 -21.93
C ARG A 8 -6.02 -29.82 -20.46
N SER A 9 -5.01 -30.26 -19.69
CA SER A 9 -4.74 -29.70 -18.38
C SER A 9 -4.66 -28.19 -18.56
N GLN A 10 -5.59 -27.48 -17.95
CA GLN A 10 -5.64 -26.02 -18.00
C GLN A 10 -4.32 -25.53 -17.40
N GLU A 11 -3.42 -25.02 -18.25
CA GLU A 11 -2.13 -24.50 -17.79
C GLU A 11 -2.42 -23.40 -16.75
N PRO A 12 -1.79 -23.43 -15.57
CA PRO A 12 -2.01 -22.42 -14.56
C PRO A 12 -1.68 -21.04 -15.13
N ASP A 13 -2.58 -20.06 -14.97
CA ASP A 13 -2.30 -18.67 -15.32
C ASP A 13 -1.31 -18.08 -14.32
N ASN A 14 -0.02 -18.26 -14.63
CA ASN A 14 1.08 -17.77 -13.82
C ASN A 14 1.04 -16.26 -13.62
N THR A 15 0.43 -15.49 -14.54
CA THR A 15 0.32 -14.03 -14.42
C THR A 15 -0.71 -13.65 -13.36
N ALA A 16 -1.88 -14.28 -13.40
CA ALA A 16 -2.92 -14.09 -12.38
C ALA A 16 -2.40 -14.53 -11.00
N LEU A 17 -1.73 -15.68 -10.94
CA LEU A 17 -1.23 -16.26 -9.69
C LEU A 17 -0.11 -15.41 -9.08
N LEU A 18 0.87 -14.96 -9.87
CA LEU A 18 1.94 -14.07 -9.39
C LEU A 18 1.38 -12.72 -8.95
N SER A 19 0.42 -12.17 -9.69
CA SER A 19 -0.22 -10.91 -9.34
C SER A 19 -1.02 -11.03 -8.05
N LEU A 20 -1.71 -12.14 -7.83
CA LEU A 20 -2.44 -12.41 -6.59
C LEU A 20 -1.49 -12.43 -5.39
N TYR A 21 -0.34 -13.13 -5.48
CA TYR A 21 0.67 -13.08 -4.43
C TYR A 21 1.23 -11.68 -4.21
N GLY A 22 1.51 -10.95 -5.30
CA GLY A 22 1.95 -9.56 -5.24
C GLY A 22 0.95 -8.66 -4.52
N MET A 23 -0.35 -8.83 -4.79
CA MET A 23 -1.41 -8.10 -4.12
C MET A 23 -1.51 -8.44 -2.64
N ILE A 24 -1.48 -9.73 -2.28
CA ILE A 24 -1.52 -10.18 -0.88
C ILE A 24 -0.35 -9.55 -0.11
N LEU A 25 0.87 -9.63 -0.65
CA LEU A 25 2.05 -9.05 -0.01
C LEU A 25 1.96 -7.51 0.07
N GLY A 26 1.51 -6.86 -0.99
CA GLY A 26 1.33 -5.40 -1.03
C GLY A 26 0.30 -4.91 0.00
N PHE A 27 -0.85 -5.58 0.09
CA PHE A 27 -1.89 -5.24 1.07
C PHE A 27 -1.45 -5.56 2.49
N LEU A 28 -0.89 -6.75 2.75
CA LEU A 28 -0.38 -7.10 4.09
C LEU A 28 0.71 -6.13 4.54
N GLY A 29 1.68 -5.81 3.68
CA GLY A 29 2.72 -4.84 3.98
C GLY A 29 2.14 -3.46 4.28
N SER A 30 1.17 -3.01 3.48
CA SER A 30 0.46 -1.74 3.71
C SER A 30 -0.29 -1.73 5.05
N LEU A 31 -0.97 -2.83 5.39
CA LEU A 31 -1.70 -2.94 6.66
C LEU A 31 -0.77 -2.97 7.86
N ILE A 32 0.37 -3.67 7.77
CA ILE A 32 1.41 -3.67 8.82
C ILE A 32 1.91 -2.25 9.05
N ILE A 33 2.26 -1.53 7.99
CA ILE A 33 2.66 -0.11 8.09
C ILE A 33 1.53 0.71 8.71
N GLY A 34 0.27 0.45 8.33
CA GLY A 34 -0.90 1.11 8.90
C GLY A 34 -1.07 0.94 10.40
N VAL A 35 -0.69 -0.19 10.98
CA VAL A 35 -0.69 -0.36 12.45
C VAL A 35 0.30 0.62 13.09
N PHE A 36 1.54 0.66 12.61
CA PHE A 36 2.55 1.60 13.12
C PHE A 36 2.16 3.06 12.85
N TRP A 37 1.54 3.33 11.70
CA TRP A 37 1.04 4.65 11.34
C TRP A 37 -0.08 5.11 12.27
N ALA A 38 -1.02 4.23 12.61
CA ALA A 38 -2.10 4.52 13.55
C ALA A 38 -1.55 4.80 14.96
N MET A 39 -0.54 4.05 15.41
CA MET A 39 0.18 4.35 16.65
C MET A 39 0.81 5.75 16.60
N ALA A 40 1.53 6.08 15.52
CA ALA A 40 2.12 7.40 15.33
C ALA A 40 1.06 8.52 15.30
N ALA A 41 -0.09 8.28 14.66
CA ALA A 41 -1.20 9.21 14.58
C ALA A 41 -1.81 9.47 15.97
N ASN A 42 -2.01 8.43 16.77
CA ASN A 42 -2.49 8.56 18.14
C ASN A 42 -1.49 9.31 19.04
N LEU A 43 -0.20 8.99 18.91
CA LEU A 43 0.88 9.67 19.64
C LEU A 43 0.99 11.16 19.26
N LYS A 44 0.78 11.49 17.98
CA LYS A 44 0.72 12.87 17.48
C LYS A 44 -0.53 13.60 17.97
N ALA A 45 -1.69 12.94 18.00
CA ALA A 45 -2.94 13.52 18.47
C ALA A 45 -2.95 13.79 19.98
N THR A 46 -2.27 12.95 20.76
CA THR A 46 -2.19 13.07 22.23
C THR A 46 -1.01 13.92 22.71
N GLY A 47 -0.12 14.36 21.81
CA GLY A 47 1.08 15.13 22.18
C GLY A 47 2.19 14.32 22.88
N ASN A 48 2.01 13.00 23.02
CA ASN A 48 2.93 12.12 23.77
C ASN A 48 3.96 11.41 22.88
N GLY A 49 4.01 11.73 21.59
CA GLY A 49 4.83 11.03 20.60
C GLY A 49 6.16 11.69 20.31
N GLY A 50 7.24 11.34 21.01
CA GLY A 50 8.61 11.86 20.83
C GLY A 50 8.94 12.46 19.45
N THR A 51 9.51 11.66 18.53
CA THR A 51 9.99 12.16 17.23
C THR A 51 8.86 12.72 16.34
N ILE A 52 7.66 12.12 16.37
CA ILE A 52 6.56 12.54 15.48
C ILE A 52 5.94 13.89 15.90
N VAL A 53 5.94 14.21 17.19
CA VAL A 53 5.51 15.51 17.74
C VAL A 53 6.62 16.54 17.54
N GLN A 54 7.89 16.16 17.72
CA GLN A 54 9.05 17.03 17.47
C GLN A 54 9.15 17.49 16.01
N GLN A 55 8.72 16.66 15.05
CA GLN A 55 8.70 17.03 13.63
C GLN A 55 7.76 18.19 13.30
N GLN A 56 6.85 18.58 14.21
CA GLN A 56 5.91 19.70 14.05
C GLN A 56 5.27 19.73 12.64
N LEU A 57 4.80 18.55 12.18
CA LEU A 57 4.22 18.41 10.85
C LEU A 57 3.09 19.44 10.69
N SER A 58 3.27 20.35 9.73
CA SER A 58 2.34 21.43 9.45
C SER A 58 2.08 21.54 7.95
N GLY A 59 0.99 22.23 7.58
CA GLY A 59 0.59 22.42 6.19
C GLY A 59 0.49 21.10 5.41
N LEU A 60 1.16 21.05 4.26
CA LEU A 60 1.14 19.90 3.34
C LEU A 60 1.60 18.59 4.00
N TRP A 61 2.64 18.64 4.84
CA TRP A 61 3.19 17.45 5.48
C TRP A 61 2.20 16.79 6.44
N ASN A 62 1.45 17.61 7.17
CA ASN A 62 0.38 17.14 8.03
C ASN A 62 -0.77 16.53 7.22
N THR A 63 -1.17 17.17 6.13
CA THR A 63 -2.22 16.65 5.24
C THR A 63 -1.83 15.29 4.65
N LEU A 64 -0.60 15.16 4.15
CA LEU A 64 -0.07 13.90 3.61
C LEU A 64 0.00 12.82 4.68
N PHE A 65 0.38 13.17 5.91
CA PHE A 65 0.38 12.23 7.03
C PHE A 65 -1.00 11.60 7.27
N TRP A 66 -2.05 12.43 7.28
CA TRP A 66 -3.42 11.98 7.50
C TRP A 66 -4.07 11.34 6.26
N ALA A 67 -3.52 11.56 5.07
CA ALA A 67 -4.01 10.96 3.84
C ALA A 67 -3.73 9.46 3.75
N TYR A 68 -2.68 8.96 4.43
CA TYR A 68 -2.24 7.57 4.37
C TYR A 68 -3.35 6.50 4.48
N PRO A 69 -4.22 6.49 5.51
CA PRO A 69 -5.29 5.50 5.62
C PRO A 69 -6.23 5.50 4.41
N PHE A 70 -6.52 6.68 3.85
CA PHE A 70 -7.36 6.81 2.66
C PHE A 70 -6.65 6.26 1.41
N VAL A 71 -5.34 6.46 1.30
CA VAL A 71 -4.53 5.89 0.21
C VAL A 71 -4.51 4.37 0.29
N VAL A 72 -4.37 3.79 1.48
CA VAL A 72 -4.42 2.33 1.68
C VAL A 72 -5.78 1.77 1.26
N VAL A 73 -6.88 2.34 1.77
CA VAL A 73 -8.24 1.89 1.41
C VAL A 73 -8.49 2.05 -0.09
N GLY A 74 -8.09 3.18 -0.67
CA GLY A 74 -8.19 3.42 -2.11
C GLY A 74 -7.41 2.40 -2.93
N ALA A 75 -6.18 2.07 -2.53
CA ALA A 75 -5.35 1.07 -3.19
C ALA A 75 -5.95 -0.35 -3.10
N ILE A 76 -6.57 -0.70 -1.97
CA ILE A 76 -7.28 -1.99 -1.83
C ILE A 76 -8.47 -2.06 -2.79
N VAL A 77 -9.33 -1.03 -2.78
CA VAL A 77 -10.52 -0.98 -3.63
C VAL A 77 -10.14 -1.01 -5.12
N VAL A 78 -9.20 -0.16 -5.53
CA VAL A 78 -8.74 -0.09 -6.92
C VAL A 78 -8.01 -1.37 -7.32
N GLY A 79 -7.16 -1.93 -6.46
CA GLY A 79 -6.44 -3.17 -6.72
C GLY A 79 -7.40 -4.36 -6.94
N ILE A 80 -8.40 -4.52 -6.07
CA ILE A 80 -9.44 -5.55 -6.24
C ILE A 80 -10.23 -5.32 -7.53
N GLY A 81 -10.62 -4.07 -7.82
CA GLY A 81 -11.34 -3.71 -9.05
C GLY A 81 -10.54 -4.06 -10.32
N LEU A 82 -9.25 -3.70 -10.36
CA LEU A 82 -8.36 -4.02 -11.47
C LEU A 82 -8.19 -5.53 -11.65
N PHE A 83 -8.08 -6.27 -10.55
CA PHE A 83 -7.98 -7.73 -10.60
C PHE A 83 -9.27 -8.35 -11.16
N ALA A 84 -10.44 -7.85 -10.76
CA ALA A 84 -11.74 -8.32 -11.25
C ALA A 84 -11.93 -8.13 -12.77
N ILE A 85 -11.38 -7.05 -13.34
CA ILE A 85 -11.38 -6.80 -14.79
C ILE A 85 -10.17 -7.41 -15.52
N LYS A 86 -9.46 -8.36 -14.89
CA LYS A 86 -8.31 -9.10 -15.44
C LYS A 86 -7.08 -8.26 -15.75
N ARG A 87 -6.96 -7.07 -15.15
CA ARG A 87 -5.75 -6.21 -15.21
C ARG A 87 -4.78 -6.57 -14.09
N TYR A 88 -4.28 -7.80 -14.13
CA TYR A 88 -3.56 -8.42 -13.01
C TYR A 88 -2.27 -7.69 -12.65
N LYS A 89 -1.47 -7.29 -13.65
CA LYS A 89 -0.19 -6.59 -13.43
C LYS A 89 -0.42 -5.24 -12.75
N GLU A 90 -1.41 -4.49 -13.19
CA GLU A 90 -1.77 -3.20 -12.62
C GLU A 90 -2.37 -3.35 -11.22
N ALA A 91 -3.16 -4.38 -10.98
CA ALA A 91 -3.70 -4.69 -9.66
C ALA A 91 -2.57 -4.93 -8.64
N ALA A 92 -1.57 -5.73 -9.00
CA ALA A 92 -0.39 -5.96 -8.17
C ALA A 92 0.44 -4.67 -7.97
N GLY A 93 0.60 -3.86 -9.02
CA GLY A 93 1.28 -2.56 -8.93
C GLY A 93 0.57 -1.60 -7.97
N VAL A 94 -0.76 -1.50 -8.05
CA VAL A 94 -1.56 -0.64 -7.16
C VAL A 94 -1.46 -1.10 -5.71
N ALA A 95 -1.44 -2.40 -5.45
CA ALA A 95 -1.30 -2.93 -4.10
C ALA A 95 0.01 -2.54 -3.40
N ALA A 96 1.08 -2.26 -4.16
CA ALA A 96 2.36 -1.80 -3.63
C ALA A 96 2.44 -0.28 -3.42
N LEU A 97 1.52 0.51 -4.01
CA LEU A 97 1.58 1.97 -3.97
C LEU A 97 1.61 2.57 -2.56
N PRO A 98 0.85 2.07 -1.55
CA PRO A 98 0.92 2.67 -0.22
C PRO A 98 2.29 2.50 0.43
N ILE A 99 2.95 1.35 0.20
CA ILE A 99 4.32 1.10 0.70
C ILE A 99 5.29 2.08 0.05
N LEU A 100 5.25 2.20 -1.27
CA LEU A 100 6.09 3.15 -2.01
C LEU A 100 5.83 4.60 -1.58
N GLY A 101 4.56 4.96 -1.38
CA GLY A 101 4.16 6.28 -0.91
C GLY A 101 4.74 6.61 0.45
N VAL A 102 4.77 5.66 1.38
CA VAL A 102 5.39 5.83 2.70
C VAL A 102 6.90 6.01 2.60
N VAL A 103 7.57 5.22 1.77
CA VAL A 103 9.02 5.34 1.55
C VAL A 103 9.36 6.71 0.96
N VAL A 104 8.63 7.14 -0.07
CA VAL A 104 8.81 8.45 -0.70
C VAL A 104 8.52 9.58 0.30
N TYR A 105 7.44 9.46 1.07
CA TYR A 105 7.09 10.44 2.09
C TYR A 105 8.18 10.57 3.17
N TYR A 106 8.73 9.45 3.63
CA TYR A 106 9.83 9.45 4.59
C TYR A 106 11.07 10.15 4.02
N PHE A 107 11.50 9.81 2.80
CA PHE A 107 12.64 10.49 2.19
C PHE A 107 12.37 11.98 1.99
N ALA A 108 11.17 12.34 1.54
CA ALA A 108 10.78 13.74 1.38
C ALA A 108 10.82 14.50 2.71
N LEU A 109 10.38 13.89 3.82
CA LEU A 109 10.50 14.48 5.15
C LEU A 109 11.97 14.70 5.54
N VAL A 110 12.82 13.69 5.35
CA VAL A 110 14.25 13.76 5.71
C VAL A 110 14.99 14.80 4.88
N THR A 111 14.64 14.97 3.60
CA THR A 111 15.33 15.89 2.70
C THR A 111 14.80 17.33 2.80
N PHE A 112 13.48 17.51 2.93
CA PHE A 112 12.84 18.82 2.77
C PHE A 112 12.15 19.35 4.03
N HIS A 113 11.78 18.48 4.97
CA HIS A 113 11.08 18.84 6.22
C HIS A 113 11.98 18.66 7.45
N VAL A 114 13.26 19.04 7.32
CA VAL A 114 14.17 19.06 8.47
C VAL A 114 13.64 20.12 9.44
N GLY A 115 12.93 19.67 10.48
CA GLY A 115 12.49 20.52 11.59
C GLY A 115 13.68 21.24 12.26
N PRO A 116 13.44 22.32 13.00
CA PRO A 116 14.52 23.06 13.65
C PRO A 116 15.34 22.11 14.52
N ARG A 117 16.65 22.06 14.27
CA ARG A 117 17.63 21.40 15.15
C ARG A 117 17.74 22.17 16.46
#